data_AF-R7WHQ5-F1
#
_entry.id   AF-R7WHQ5-F1
#
_cell.length_a   1.000
_cell.length_b   1.000
_cell.length_c   1.000
_cell.angle_alpha   90.00
_cell.angle_beta   90.00
_cell.angle_gamma   90.00
#
_symmetry.space_group_name_H-M   'P 1'
#
loop_
_entity.id
_entity.type
_entity.pdbx_description
1 polymer ?
#
loop_
_entity_poly.entity_id
_entity_poly.type
_entity_poly.pdbx_seq_one_letter_code
_entity_poly.pdbx_strand_id
1 'polypeptide(L)'
;MATTTRISKPPMPLKTGGRRLWRSVLARFALAEHEKVMLLECCRTIDTIDDLVAIAAADGVVIESPQGRKAHPALTEARQQRLVLTRLLRMLGIPDDADEPAEGDDA
;
A
#
# COMPACT_ATOMS: atom_id res chain seq x y z
N MET A 1 -27.30 -15.54 12.98
CA MET A 1 -26.76 -14.40 13.74
C MET A 1 -25.46 -13.98 13.07
N ALA A 2 -25.48 -12.93 12.24
CA ALA A 2 -24.28 -12.47 11.54
C ALA A 2 -23.40 -11.69 12.54
N THR A 3 -22.29 -12.27 12.94
CA THR A 3 -21.32 -11.59 13.80
C THR A 3 -20.58 -10.57 12.93
N THR A 4 -21.00 -9.30 13.00
CA THR A 4 -20.24 -8.19 12.40
C THR A 4 -18.92 -8.04 13.15
N THR A 5 -17.87 -8.67 12.65
CA THR A 5 -16.50 -8.47 13.13
C THR A 5 -16.11 -7.01 12.89
N ARG A 6 -16.02 -6.19 13.95
CA ARG A 6 -15.58 -4.80 13.83
C ARG A 6 -14.10 -4.76 13.42
N ILE A 7 -13.82 -4.19 12.25
CA ILE A 7 -12.44 -3.95 11.79
C ILE A 7 -11.74 -3.01 12.79
N SER A 8 -10.62 -3.46 13.35
CA SER A 8 -9.83 -2.67 14.29
C SER A 8 -9.24 -1.43 13.63
N LYS A 9 -9.25 -0.28 14.32
CA LYS A 9 -8.56 0.93 13.87
C LYS A 9 -7.04 0.68 13.81
N PRO A 10 -6.33 1.29 12.84
CA PRO A 10 -4.87 1.20 12.80
C PRO A 10 -4.25 1.86 14.04
N PRO A 11 -3.11 1.37 14.54
CA PRO A 11 -2.51 1.81 15.79
C PRO A 11 -1.88 3.22 15.75
N MET A 12 -1.76 3.86 14.59
CA MET A 12 -1.14 5.19 14.42
C MET A 12 -1.82 5.97 13.29
N PRO A 13 -1.66 7.32 13.22
CA PRO A 13 -2.34 8.10 12.19
C PRO A 13 -1.79 7.76 10.80
N LEU A 14 -2.58 6.99 10.05
CA LEU A 14 -2.42 6.78 8.62
C LEU A 14 -3.16 7.89 7.84
N LYS A 15 -2.65 8.24 6.67
CA LYS A 15 -3.32 9.13 5.71
C LYS A 15 -4.36 8.35 4.91
N THR A 16 -4.88 8.97 3.86
CA THR A 16 -6.03 8.41 3.11
C THR A 16 -5.68 7.07 2.45
N GLY A 17 -4.52 6.96 1.79
CA GLY A 17 -4.08 5.74 1.11
C GLY A 17 -3.89 4.57 2.08
N GLY A 18 -3.10 4.76 3.13
CA GLY A 18 -2.84 3.75 4.16
C GLY A 18 -4.11 3.31 4.90
N ARG A 19 -5.01 4.23 5.26
CA ARG A 19 -6.30 3.87 5.88
C ARG A 19 -7.18 3.05 4.94
N ARG A 20 -7.12 3.31 3.63
CA ARG A 20 -7.89 2.56 2.63
C ARG A 20 -7.38 1.13 2.56
N LEU A 21 -6.07 0.93 2.43
CA LEU A 21 -5.44 -0.39 2.40
C LEU A 21 -5.73 -1.18 3.69
N TRP A 22 -5.51 -0.57 4.85
CA TRP A 22 -5.74 -1.21 6.15
C TRP A 22 -7.16 -1.78 6.26
N ARG A 23 -8.17 -0.99 5.87
CA ARG A 23 -9.57 -1.42 5.91
C ARG A 23 -9.86 -2.49 4.86
N SER A 24 -9.36 -2.37 3.63
CA SER A 24 -9.65 -3.33 2.58
C SER A 24 -9.08 -4.71 2.89
N VAL A 25 -7.87 -4.77 3.45
CA VAL A 25 -7.24 -6.05 3.84
C VAL A 25 -7.98 -6.67 5.02
N LEU A 26 -8.21 -5.93 6.11
CA LEU A 26 -8.89 -6.50 7.30
C LEU A 26 -10.38 -6.77 7.11
N ALA A 27 -11.00 -6.23 6.04
CA ALA A 27 -12.36 -6.60 5.65
C ALA A 27 -12.44 -8.00 5.04
N ARG A 28 -11.33 -8.50 4.48
CA ARG A 28 -11.27 -9.74 3.70
C ARG A 28 -10.46 -10.84 4.39
N PHE A 29 -9.43 -10.47 5.16
CA PHE A 29 -8.47 -11.39 5.73
C PHE A 29 -8.37 -11.24 7.25
N ALA A 30 -8.39 -12.37 7.95
CA ALA A 30 -8.14 -12.43 9.39
C ALA A 30 -6.64 -12.58 9.63
N LEU A 31 -5.97 -11.46 9.96
CA LEU A 31 -4.52 -11.43 10.15
C LEU A 31 -4.09 -11.66 11.61
N ALA A 32 -3.03 -12.45 11.78
CA ALA A 32 -2.25 -12.56 13.01
C ALA A 32 -1.56 -11.22 13.35
N GLU A 33 -1.06 -11.12 14.58
CA GLU A 33 -0.43 -9.87 15.05
C GLU A 33 0.79 -9.46 14.23
N HIS A 34 1.67 -10.41 13.89
CA HIS A 34 2.85 -10.14 13.08
C HIS A 34 2.50 -9.70 11.64
N GLU A 35 1.44 -10.27 11.05
CA GLU A 35 0.92 -9.86 9.75
C GLU A 35 0.31 -8.45 9.81
N LYS A 36 -0.35 -8.08 10.92
CA LYS A 36 -0.85 -6.71 11.13
C LYS A 36 0.28 -5.69 11.22
N VAL A 37 1.40 -6.04 11.85
CA VAL A 37 2.62 -5.20 11.86
C VAL A 37 3.12 -4.99 10.43
N MET A 38 3.17 -6.04 9.62
CA MET A 38 3.61 -5.95 8.24
C MET A 38 2.63 -5.14 7.36
N LEU A 39 1.32 -5.36 7.53
CA LEU A 39 0.28 -4.55 6.87
C LEU A 39 0.41 -3.07 7.23
N LEU A 40 0.74 -2.75 8.48
CA LEU A 40 0.96 -1.38 8.92
C LEU A 40 2.13 -0.73 8.15
N GLU A 41 3.22 -1.46 7.94
CA GLU A 41 4.34 -0.98 7.12
C GLU A 41 3.91 -0.75 5.65
N CYS A 42 3.14 -1.66 5.04
CA CYS A 42 2.57 -1.43 3.71
C CYS A 42 1.77 -0.12 3.65
N CYS A 43 0.94 0.13 4.67
CA CYS A 43 0.12 1.34 4.75
C CYS A 43 0.98 2.61 4.84
N ARG A 44 2.04 2.59 5.64
CA ARG A 44 3.00 3.70 5.77
C ARG A 44 3.76 3.97 4.47
N THR A 45 4.14 2.91 3.76
CA THR A 45 4.81 3.04 2.46
C THR A 45 3.88 3.67 1.42
N ILE A 46 2.59 3.30 1.39
CA ILE A 46 1.60 3.95 0.51
C ILE A 46 1.47 5.44 0.83
N ASP A 47 1.29 5.79 2.11
CA ASP A 47 1.16 7.20 2.51
C ASP A 47 2.40 8.02 2.10
N THR A 48 3.58 7.41 2.19
CA THR A 48 4.85 8.02 1.75
C THR A 48 4.90 8.21 0.23
N ILE A 49 4.45 7.22 -0.54
CA ILE A 49 4.37 7.32 -2.01
C ILE A 49 3.40 8.44 -2.42
N ASP A 50 2.24 8.54 -1.76
CA ASP A 50 1.25 9.59 -2.03
C ASP A 50 1.85 10.98 -1.80
N ASP A 51 2.61 11.18 -0.72
CA ASP A 51 3.30 12.44 -0.45
C ASP A 51 4.34 12.78 -1.52
N LEU A 52 5.19 11.82 -1.90
CA LEU A 52 6.24 12.02 -2.90
C LEU A 52 5.66 12.36 -4.28
N VAL A 53 4.56 11.70 -4.64
CA VAL A 53 3.83 11.98 -5.89
C VAL A 53 3.20 13.37 -5.83
N ALA A 54 2.61 13.75 -4.70
CA ALA A 54 2.04 15.09 -4.52
C ALA A 54 3.11 16.20 -4.63
N ILE A 55 4.29 15.99 -4.03
CA ILE A 55 5.43 16.91 -4.14
C ILE A 55 5.86 17.05 -5.61
N ALA A 56 6.11 15.93 -6.29
CA ALA A 56 6.52 15.96 -7.70
C ALA A 56 5.45 16.58 -8.62
N ALA A 57 4.17 16.42 -8.30
CA ALA A 57 3.08 17.02 -9.04
C ALA A 57 3.01 18.55 -8.83
N ALA A 58 3.28 19.02 -7.61
CA ALA A 58 3.29 20.45 -7.29
C ALA A 58 4.51 21.17 -7.93
N ASP A 59 5.69 20.56 -7.86
CA ASP A 59 6.94 21.17 -8.33
C ASP A 59 7.20 20.94 -9.83
N GLY A 60 6.52 19.94 -10.41
CA GLY A 60 6.73 19.48 -11.78
C GLY A 60 7.70 18.30 -11.87
N VAL A 61 7.43 17.41 -12.84
CA VAL A 61 8.19 16.16 -13.02
C VAL A 61 9.65 16.36 -13.48
N VAL A 62 9.95 17.53 -14.04
CA VAL A 62 11.29 17.96 -14.44
C VAL A 62 11.57 19.31 -13.78
N ILE A 63 12.67 19.37 -13.05
CA ILE A 63 13.13 20.58 -12.36
C ILE A 63 14.42 21.11 -12.99
N GLU A 64 14.65 22.41 -12.82
CA GLU A 64 15.94 23.02 -13.13
C GLU A 64 16.93 22.79 -11.99
N SER A 65 18.19 22.56 -12.36
CA SER A 65 19.30 22.47 -11.43
C SER A 65 20.53 23.15 -12.05
N PRO A 66 21.56 23.47 -11.25
CA PRO A 66 22.79 24.07 -11.79
C PRO A 66 23.45 23.24 -12.91
N GLN A 67 23.17 21.93 -12.98
CA GLN A 67 23.68 21.01 -14.00
C GLN A 67 22.71 20.81 -15.18
N GLY A 68 21.64 21.61 -15.27
CA GLY A 68 20.61 21.51 -16.31
C GLY A 68 19.30 20.88 -15.80
N ARG A 69 18.40 20.56 -16.75
CA ARG A 69 17.09 19.98 -16.48
C ARG A 69 17.22 18.52 -16.10
N LYS A 70 16.60 18.10 -15.01
CA LYS A 70 16.59 16.71 -14.54
C LYS A 70 15.23 16.30 -13.97
N ALA A 71 15.00 15.00 -13.87
CA ALA A 71 13.80 14.48 -13.21
C ALA A 71 13.76 14.87 -11.72
N HIS A 72 12.55 15.14 -11.21
CA HIS A 72 12.35 15.49 -9.81
C HIS A 72 12.80 14.34 -8.88
N PRO A 73 13.63 14.58 -7.83
CA PRO A 73 14.13 13.53 -6.94
C PRO A 73 13.03 12.66 -6.29
N ALA A 74 11.90 13.27 -5.95
CA ALA A 74 10.74 12.56 -5.40
C ALA A 74 10.19 11.45 -6.33
N LEU A 75 10.37 11.56 -7.66
CA LEU A 75 9.99 10.49 -8.58
C LEU A 75 10.88 9.25 -8.42
N THR A 76 12.19 9.47 -8.22
CA THR A 76 13.15 8.40 -7.99
C THR A 76 12.87 7.71 -6.65
N GLU A 77 12.63 8.49 -5.60
CA GLU A 77 12.26 7.96 -4.29
C GLU A 77 10.93 7.19 -4.34
N ALA A 78 9.90 7.75 -5.00
CA ALA A 78 8.61 7.08 -5.15
C ALA A 78 8.74 5.73 -5.89
N ARG A 79 9.65 5.64 -6.88
CA ARG A 79 9.96 4.37 -7.53
C ARG A 79 10.58 3.36 -6.55
N GLN A 80 11.51 3.78 -5.70
CA GLN A 80 12.11 2.90 -4.69
C GLN A 80 11.09 2.43 -3.66
N GLN A 81 10.24 3.33 -3.17
CA GLN A 81 9.14 3.00 -2.25
C GLN A 81 8.14 2.00 -2.86
N ARG A 82 7.83 2.11 -4.16
CA ARG A 82 6.99 1.11 -4.86
C ARG A 82 7.61 -0.28 -4.88
N LEU A 83 8.94 -0.38 -5.00
CA LEU A 83 9.64 -1.66 -4.92
C LEU A 83 9.60 -2.23 -3.48
N VAL A 84 9.73 -1.38 -2.46
CA VAL A 84 9.57 -1.79 -1.06
C VAL A 84 8.14 -2.29 -0.81
N LEU A 85 7.13 -1.54 -1.22
CA LEU A 85 5.72 -1.92 -1.10
C LEU A 85 5.45 -3.27 -1.76
N THR A 86 5.95 -3.49 -2.97
CA THR A 86 5.80 -4.78 -3.67
C THR A 86 6.39 -5.94 -2.86
N ARG A 87 7.55 -5.74 -2.22
CA ARG A 87 8.17 -6.77 -1.37
C ARG A 87 7.36 -7.03 -0.11
N LEU A 88 6.91 -5.97 0.58
CA LEU A 88 6.08 -6.09 1.79
C LEU A 88 4.75 -6.79 1.49
N LEU A 89 4.08 -6.45 0.38
CA LEU A 89 2.83 -7.11 -0.02
C LEU A 89 3.04 -8.60 -0.32
N ARG A 90 4.14 -8.97 -0.99
CA ARG A 90 4.48 -10.38 -1.22
C ARG A 90 4.78 -11.12 0.08
N MET A 91 5.50 -10.49 1.01
CA MET A 91 5.80 -11.08 2.32
C MET A 91 4.53 -11.25 3.17
N LEU A 92 3.54 -10.37 3.00
CA LEU A 92 2.26 -10.47 3.68
C LEU A 92 1.44 -11.66 3.17
N GLY A 93 1.76 -12.19 1.98
CA GLY A 93 1.20 -13.44 1.48
C GLY A 93 -0.30 -13.39 1.20
N ILE A 94 -0.86 -12.21 0.92
CA ILE A 94 -2.27 -12.08 0.56
C ILE A 94 -2.48 -12.70 -0.83
N PRO A 95 -3.39 -13.68 -0.98
CA PRO A 95 -3.73 -14.26 -2.27
C PRO A 95 -4.21 -13.18 -3.25
N ASP A 96 -3.83 -13.30 -4.52
CA ASP A 96 -4.44 -12.47 -5.55
C ASP A 96 -5.90 -12.89 -5.74
N ASP A 97 -6.80 -11.94 -6.01
CA ASP A 97 -8.23 -12.21 -6.25
C ASP A 97 -8.47 -13.15 -7.46
N ALA A 98 -7.44 -13.42 -8.27
CA ALA A 98 -7.49 -14.34 -9.40
C ALA A 98 -7.27 -15.82 -9.01
N ASP A 99 -6.82 -16.09 -7.78
CA ASP A 99 -6.48 -17.43 -7.31
C ASP A 99 -7.62 -18.10 -6.51
N GLU A 100 -8.82 -17.49 -6.44
CA GLU A 100 -10.01 -18.22 -5.98
C GLU A 100 -10.36 -19.28 -7.04
N PRO A 101 -10.15 -20.58 -6.78
CA PRO A 101 -10.59 -21.61 -7.71
C PRO A 101 -12.10 -21.44 -7.87
N ALA A 102 -12.57 -21.33 -9.11
CA ALA A 102 -13.98 -21.35 -9.41
C ALA A 102 -14.58 -22.62 -8.77
N GLU A 103 -15.37 -22.43 -7.71
CA GLU A 103 -16.13 -23.53 -7.12
C GLU A 103 -17.06 -24.12 -8.19
N GLY A 104 -16.81 -25.38 -8.56
CA GLY A 104 -17.79 -26.25 -9.19
C GLY A 104 -17.58 -26.53 -10.68
N ASP A 105 -16.92 -27.65 -10.99
CA ASP A 105 -17.31 -28.53 -12.09
C ASP A 105 -17.09 -29.98 -11.65
N ASP A 106 -17.88 -30.44 -10.67
CA ASP A 106 -18.08 -31.88 -10.44
C ASP A 106 -19.17 -32.33 -11.43
N ALA A 107 -18.71 -32.98 -12.50
CA ALA A 107 -19.51 -33.66 -13.52
C ALA A 107 -19.95 -35.06 -13.08
#